data_AF-A0A9E3E9A2-F1
#
_entry.id   AF-A0A9E3E9A2-F1
#
_cell.length_a   1.000
_cell.length_b   1.000
_cell.length_c   1.000
_cell.angle_alpha   90.00
_cell.angle_beta   90.00
_cell.angle_gamma   90.00
#
_symmetry.space_group_name_H-M   'P 1'
#
loop_
_entity.id
_entity.type
_entity.pdbx_description
1 polymer ?
#
loop_
_entity_poly.entity_id
_entity_poly.type
_entity_poly.pdbx_seq_one_letter_code
_entity_poly.pdbx_strand_id
1 'polypeptide(L)'
;MISNSRSILYTEIKQNQNISSNSGYWFPEYNRLLHFLFGDAKTAERLGVWKPLGEYVISALRPENDPAYVRFLNEAADDFDDEKWADKTFVAIRFFDLMVTAALYQGIQWHMWLYYFPHFLEGLLKLYDASGENIDLAAEWPTRASYLIYELFRALTGWIEAIKDIPKNSPHLAPADDNLTHENGNIPKSATLALASCLESLLTANSVDERFKRSIHDMVIGALRRLSHAGVGGRHRAILIKAIVQGGGQLHTPANGYGETLKRLWRKTDHVVRGHSRLRYEALGSLSVTDESGCVAS
;
A
#
# COMPACT_ATOMS: atom_id res chain seq x y z
N MET A 1 5.06 16.72 16.93
CA MET A 1 5.23 17.21 15.55
C MET A 1 4.02 16.80 14.72
N ILE A 2 3.80 15.50 14.47
CA ILE A 2 2.61 15.01 13.75
C ILE A 2 1.28 15.28 14.48
N SER A 3 1.30 15.42 15.82
CA SER A 3 0.11 15.72 16.62
C SER A 3 -0.42 17.16 16.48
N ASN A 4 0.25 18.02 15.71
CA ASN A 4 -0.17 19.40 15.47
C ASN A 4 -0.24 19.64 13.95
N SER A 5 -1.45 19.81 13.43
CA SER A 5 -1.72 20.05 11.99
C SER A 5 -1.20 21.40 11.47
N ARG A 6 -0.79 22.30 12.37
CA ARG A 6 -0.11 23.56 12.04
C ARG A 6 1.40 23.49 12.14
N SER A 7 1.96 22.30 12.37
CA SER A 7 3.41 22.14 12.45
C SER A 7 4.07 22.26 11.08
N ILE A 8 5.37 22.59 11.10
CA ILE A 8 6.19 22.71 9.89
C ILE A 8 6.16 21.43 9.02
N LEU A 9 5.99 20.27 9.65
CA LEU A 9 5.86 18.99 8.95
C LEU A 9 4.70 19.00 7.95
N TYR A 10 3.53 19.46 8.38
CA TYR A 10 2.33 19.52 7.53
C TYR A 10 2.53 20.49 6.37
N THR A 11 3.11 21.66 6.67
CA THR A 11 3.42 22.67 5.66
C THR A 11 4.40 22.16 4.61
N GLU A 12 5.53 21.60 5.03
CA GLU A 12 6.56 21.12 4.10
C GLU A 12 6.05 19.92 3.29
N ILE A 13 5.31 18.98 3.88
CA ILE A 13 4.70 17.86 3.13
C ILE A 13 3.71 18.37 2.07
N LYS A 14 2.85 19.34 2.43
CA LYS A 14 1.94 19.97 1.47
C LYS A 14 2.70 20.65 0.33
N GLN A 15 3.81 21.32 0.62
CA GLN A 15 4.61 22.01 -0.39
C GLN A 15 5.46 21.07 -1.25
N ASN A 16 5.78 19.86 -0.75
CA ASN A 16 6.64 18.91 -1.44
C ASN A 16 5.86 18.00 -2.43
N GLN A 17 5.10 18.60 -3.34
CA GLN A 17 4.38 17.86 -4.41
C GLN A 17 5.25 17.54 -5.63
N ASN A 18 6.48 18.07 -5.69
CA ASN A 18 7.30 18.01 -6.88
C ASN A 18 8.03 16.66 -7.04
N ILE A 19 7.81 16.01 -8.18
CA ILE A 19 8.63 14.89 -8.66
C ILE A 19 9.84 15.48 -9.37
N SER A 20 11.04 15.05 -8.97
CA SER A 20 12.29 15.40 -9.65
C SER A 20 12.34 14.84 -11.08
N SER A 21 13.14 15.46 -11.95
CA SER A 21 13.36 14.99 -13.33
C SER A 21 13.93 13.58 -13.44
N ASN A 22 14.43 13.00 -12.33
CA ASN A 22 14.99 11.66 -12.25
C ASN A 22 14.05 10.67 -11.53
N SER A 23 12.74 10.90 -11.61
CA SER A 23 11.67 10.00 -11.15
C SER A 23 11.49 9.81 -9.62
N GLY A 24 12.36 10.40 -8.76
CA GLY A 24 12.17 10.47 -7.30
C GLY A 24 11.62 11.81 -6.81
N TYR A 25 11.51 12.00 -5.49
CA TYR A 25 11.18 13.32 -4.90
C TYR A 25 12.42 14.23 -4.81
N TRP A 26 12.22 15.52 -5.08
CA TRP A 26 13.20 16.55 -4.78
C TRP A 26 12.94 17.14 -3.38
N PHE A 27 13.98 17.27 -2.57
CA PHE A 27 13.92 17.84 -1.22
C PHE A 27 14.74 19.15 -1.18
N PRO A 28 14.13 20.30 -1.50
CA PRO A 28 14.82 21.57 -1.55
C PRO A 28 15.26 22.04 -0.15
N GLU A 29 16.38 22.77 -0.06
CA GLU A 29 16.92 23.27 1.21
C GLU A 29 15.95 24.17 2.00
N TYR A 30 15.00 24.82 1.33
CA TYR A 30 13.98 25.64 2.00
C TYR A 30 12.94 24.80 2.76
N ASN A 31 12.72 23.53 2.37
CA ASN A 31 11.96 22.56 3.15
C ASN A 31 12.89 21.94 4.19
N ARG A 32 13.27 22.72 5.21
CA ARG A 32 14.38 22.41 6.11
C ARG A 32 14.22 21.07 6.81
N LEU A 33 13.02 20.72 7.25
CA LEU A 33 12.77 19.45 7.94
C LEU A 33 12.88 18.27 6.97
N LEU A 34 12.17 18.30 5.84
CA LEU A 34 12.19 17.22 4.86
C LEU A 34 13.56 17.07 4.20
N HIS A 35 14.24 18.18 3.91
CA HIS A 35 15.61 18.18 3.41
C HIS A 35 16.56 17.54 4.42
N PHE A 36 16.49 17.92 5.69
CA PHE A 36 17.31 17.31 6.74
C PHE A 36 17.07 15.80 6.88
N LEU A 37 15.82 15.35 6.78
CA LEU A 37 15.47 13.95 6.97
C LEU A 37 15.76 13.08 5.74
N PHE A 38 15.49 13.60 4.54
CA PHE A 38 15.42 12.80 3.30
C PHE A 38 16.40 13.24 2.21
N GLY A 39 17.07 14.39 2.36
CA GLY A 39 18.20 14.76 1.49
C GLY A 39 19.33 13.74 1.59
N ASP A 40 19.58 13.22 2.79
CA ASP A 40 20.30 11.97 3.05
C ASP A 40 19.40 11.06 3.90
N ALA A 41 18.82 10.05 3.27
CA ALA A 41 17.86 9.14 3.87
C ALA A 41 18.44 8.29 5.03
N LYS A 42 19.78 8.19 5.15
CA LYS A 42 20.42 7.60 6.34
C LYS A 42 20.12 8.39 7.61
N THR A 43 19.82 9.68 7.49
CA THR A 43 19.40 10.50 8.63
C THR A 43 18.07 10.01 9.18
N ALA A 44 17.07 9.81 8.32
CA ALA A 44 15.79 9.23 8.71
C ALA A 44 15.95 7.81 9.29
N GLU A 45 16.81 6.98 8.67
CA GLU A 45 17.15 5.63 9.16
C GLU A 45 17.67 5.67 10.60
N ARG A 46 18.73 6.45 10.83
CA ARG A 46 19.40 6.57 12.12
C ARG A 46 18.48 7.13 13.21
N LEU A 47 17.64 8.09 12.86
CA LEU A 47 16.74 8.76 13.82
C LEU A 47 15.47 7.96 14.11
N GLY A 48 15.15 6.93 13.32
CA GLY A 48 13.94 6.13 13.53
C GLY A 48 12.64 6.91 13.37
N VAL A 49 12.62 7.90 12.47
CA VAL A 49 11.54 8.91 12.40
C VAL A 49 10.17 8.36 12.05
N TRP A 50 10.09 7.17 11.45
CA TRP A 50 8.83 6.47 11.19
C TRP A 50 8.07 6.14 12.47
N LYS A 51 8.77 5.75 13.54
CA LYS A 51 8.16 5.13 14.72
C LYS A 51 7.20 6.09 15.43
N PRO A 52 7.61 7.30 15.84
CA PRO A 52 6.68 8.22 16.51
C PRO A 52 5.50 8.63 15.62
N LEU A 53 5.65 8.64 14.29
CA LEU A 53 4.56 8.95 13.37
C LEU A 53 3.60 7.77 13.22
N GLY A 54 4.14 6.57 13.03
CA GLY A 54 3.38 5.34 12.89
C GLY A 54 2.57 5.02 14.14
N GLU A 55 3.18 5.07 15.31
CA GLU A 55 2.48 4.84 16.59
C GLU A 55 1.38 5.89 16.83
N TYR A 56 1.61 7.15 16.46
CA TYR A 56 0.59 8.20 16.59
C TYR A 56 -0.64 7.91 15.73
N VAL A 57 -0.45 7.52 14.46
CA VAL A 57 -1.56 7.19 13.56
C VAL A 57 -2.29 5.93 14.01
N ILE A 58 -1.56 4.86 14.37
CA ILE A 58 -2.18 3.65 14.91
C ILE A 58 -3.01 3.96 16.15
N SER A 59 -2.49 4.80 17.05
CA SER A 59 -3.21 5.25 18.23
C SER A 59 -4.48 6.04 17.86
N ALA A 60 -4.40 6.93 16.89
CA ALA A 60 -5.53 7.74 16.46
C ALA A 60 -6.62 6.97 15.71
N LEU A 61 -6.28 5.86 15.05
CA LEU A 61 -7.24 4.97 14.38
C LEU A 61 -7.98 4.04 15.36
N ARG A 62 -7.73 4.16 16.66
CA ARG A 62 -8.46 3.45 17.71
C ARG A 62 -9.66 4.26 18.18
N PRO A 63 -10.90 3.74 18.09
CA PRO A 63 -12.11 4.46 18.50
C PRO A 63 -12.07 4.95 19.96
N GLU A 64 -11.41 4.22 20.85
CA GLU A 64 -11.25 4.59 22.26
C GLU A 64 -10.37 5.83 22.48
N ASN A 65 -9.49 6.16 21.54
CA ASN A 65 -8.52 7.25 21.67
C ASN A 65 -8.97 8.54 20.97
N ASP A 66 -9.63 8.43 19.81
CA ASP A 66 -10.08 9.60 19.04
C ASP A 66 -11.42 9.33 18.31
N PRO A 67 -12.54 9.25 19.04
CA PRO A 67 -13.85 8.96 18.45
C PRO A 67 -14.34 10.07 17.51
N ALA A 68 -13.87 11.30 17.69
CA ALA A 68 -14.18 12.40 16.78
C ALA A 68 -13.53 12.17 15.41
N TYR A 69 -12.30 11.70 15.40
CA TYR A 69 -11.63 11.35 14.16
C TYR A 69 -12.25 10.15 13.45
N VAL A 70 -12.66 9.13 14.19
CA VAL A 70 -13.38 8.00 13.58
C VAL A 70 -14.64 8.46 12.85
N ARG A 71 -15.43 9.37 13.45
CA ARG A 71 -16.59 9.97 12.78
C ARG A 71 -16.19 10.73 11.52
N PHE A 72 -15.18 11.60 11.65
CA PHE A 72 -14.64 12.35 10.51
C PHE A 72 -14.24 11.45 9.33
N LEU A 73 -13.62 10.30 9.60
CA LEU A 73 -13.17 9.36 8.57
C LEU A 73 -14.32 8.67 7.81
N ASN A 74 -15.49 8.52 8.43
CA ASN A 74 -16.66 7.84 7.84
C ASN A 74 -17.68 8.80 7.21
N GLU A 75 -17.38 10.10 7.18
CA GLU A 75 -18.11 11.08 6.38
C GLU A 75 -17.70 11.02 4.90
N ALA A 76 -18.51 11.62 4.03
CA ALA A 76 -18.29 11.67 2.58
C ALA A 76 -16.94 12.30 2.23
N ALA A 77 -16.33 11.82 1.13
CA ALA A 77 -15.01 12.30 0.70
C ALA A 77 -15.06 13.55 -0.20
N ASP A 78 -16.24 14.10 -0.51
CA ASP A 78 -16.45 15.11 -1.55
C ASP A 78 -15.54 16.35 -1.40
N ASP A 79 -15.34 16.82 -0.16
CA ASP A 79 -14.50 17.98 0.16
C ASP A 79 -13.10 17.60 0.66
N PHE A 80 -12.74 16.31 0.63
CA PHE A 80 -11.53 15.83 1.31
C PHE A 80 -10.24 16.28 0.61
N ASP A 81 -10.29 16.66 -0.66
CA ASP A 81 -9.11 17.17 -1.38
C ASP A 81 -8.52 18.44 -0.75
N ASP A 82 -9.38 19.30 -0.18
CA ASP A 82 -8.94 20.51 0.54
C ASP A 82 -8.55 20.20 1.99
N GLU A 83 -9.25 19.27 2.63
CA GLU A 83 -9.09 18.92 4.05
C GLU A 83 -7.91 17.97 4.33
N LYS A 84 -7.53 17.11 3.38
CA LYS A 84 -6.53 16.05 3.57
C LYS A 84 -5.18 16.56 4.05
N TRP A 85 -4.83 17.80 3.71
CA TRP A 85 -3.57 18.40 4.17
C TRP A 85 -3.56 18.78 5.65
N ALA A 86 -4.71 18.77 6.33
CA ALA A 86 -4.80 18.84 7.79
C ALA A 86 -5.04 17.46 8.41
N ASP A 87 -5.31 16.43 7.61
CA ASP A 87 -5.58 15.07 8.05
C ASP A 87 -4.31 14.35 8.52
N LYS A 88 -4.38 13.75 9.69
CA LYS A 88 -3.21 13.12 10.32
C LYS A 88 -2.80 11.80 9.70
N THR A 89 -3.74 11.00 9.20
CA THR A 89 -3.41 9.75 8.53
C THR A 89 -2.88 10.01 7.13
N PHE A 90 -3.50 10.91 6.36
CA PHE A 90 -3.03 11.32 5.04
C PHE A 90 -1.61 11.87 5.10
N VAL A 91 -1.35 12.84 6.00
CA VAL A 91 -0.01 13.44 6.13
C VAL A 91 1.02 12.40 6.54
N ALA A 92 0.67 11.44 7.38
CA ALA A 92 1.57 10.33 7.69
C ALA A 92 1.80 9.41 6.48
N ILE A 93 0.77 9.04 5.71
CA ILE A 93 0.91 8.26 4.47
C ILE A 93 1.88 8.97 3.52
N ARG A 94 1.70 10.28 3.31
CA ARG A 94 2.60 11.09 2.47
C ARG A 94 4.02 11.15 3.05
N PHE A 95 4.19 11.26 4.36
CA PHE A 95 5.51 11.22 5.00
C PHE A 95 6.23 9.89 4.74
N PHE A 96 5.53 8.76 4.92
CA PHE A 96 6.09 7.43 4.65
C PHE A 96 6.42 7.27 3.16
N ASP A 97 5.58 7.77 2.25
CA ASP A 97 5.85 7.77 0.82
C ASP A 97 7.12 8.55 0.45
N LEU A 98 7.26 9.77 0.98
CA LEU A 98 8.47 10.58 0.79
C LEU A 98 9.71 9.86 1.32
N MET A 99 9.62 9.29 2.53
CA MET A 99 10.72 8.61 3.22
C MET A 99 11.17 7.33 2.50
N VAL A 100 10.23 6.43 2.19
CA VAL A 100 10.51 5.16 1.53
C VAL A 100 11.02 5.41 0.12
N THR A 101 10.44 6.38 -0.60
CA THR A 101 10.94 6.77 -1.93
C THR A 101 12.34 7.37 -1.86
N ALA A 102 12.64 8.24 -0.89
CA ALA A 102 14.00 8.77 -0.71
C ALA A 102 15.02 7.65 -0.48
N ALA A 103 14.71 6.72 0.42
CA ALA A 103 15.55 5.55 0.70
C ALA A 103 15.75 4.67 -0.55
N LEU A 104 14.68 4.41 -1.30
CA LEU A 104 14.70 3.61 -2.52
C LEU A 104 15.62 4.21 -3.60
N TYR A 105 15.51 5.51 -3.85
CA TYR A 105 16.33 6.19 -4.87
C TYR A 105 17.78 6.41 -4.43
N GLN A 106 18.04 6.45 -3.12
CA GLN A 106 19.39 6.55 -2.55
C GLN A 106 20.05 5.18 -2.29
N GLY A 107 19.34 4.08 -2.57
CA GLY A 107 19.87 2.71 -2.42
C GLY A 107 20.07 2.28 -0.97
N ILE A 108 19.27 2.80 -0.03
CA ILE A 108 19.32 2.42 1.38
C ILE A 108 18.74 1.01 1.55
N GLN A 109 19.57 0.05 1.98
CA GLN A 109 19.17 -1.36 2.19
C GLN A 109 18.42 -1.56 3.52
N TRP A 110 17.44 -0.71 3.77
CA TRP A 110 16.49 -0.81 4.86
C TRP A 110 15.12 -0.35 4.37
N HIS A 111 14.08 -1.13 4.63
CA HIS A 111 12.73 -0.88 4.10
C HIS A 111 11.97 0.29 4.76
N MET A 112 12.65 1.10 5.57
CA MET A 112 12.12 2.27 6.27
C MET A 112 10.78 2.03 6.99
N TRP A 113 10.60 0.81 7.52
CA TRP A 113 9.37 0.41 8.22
C TRP A 113 8.08 0.62 7.44
N LEU A 114 8.12 0.45 6.11
CA LEU A 114 6.91 0.46 5.27
C LEU A 114 5.78 -0.47 5.76
N TYR A 115 6.09 -1.46 6.60
CA TYR A 115 5.12 -2.34 7.25
C TYR A 115 4.16 -1.64 8.24
N TYR A 116 4.33 -0.34 8.51
CA TYR A 116 3.25 0.44 9.15
C TYR A 116 1.99 0.54 8.28
N PHE A 117 2.09 0.40 6.94
CA PHE A 117 0.93 0.48 6.05
C PHE A 117 -0.12 -0.62 6.30
N PRO A 118 0.25 -1.91 6.43
CA PRO A 118 -0.66 -2.94 6.91
C PRO A 118 -1.38 -2.59 8.21
N HIS A 119 -0.68 -1.99 9.18
CA HIS A 119 -1.31 -1.58 10.45
C HIS A 119 -2.25 -0.39 10.29
N PHE A 120 -1.93 0.57 9.42
CA PHE A 120 -2.82 1.68 9.09
C PHE A 120 -4.09 1.16 8.42
N LEU A 121 -3.94 0.26 7.45
CA LEU A 121 -5.08 -0.37 6.77
C LEU A 121 -5.94 -1.17 7.75
N GLU A 122 -5.33 -1.96 8.63
CA GLU A 122 -6.06 -2.71 9.66
C GLU A 122 -6.92 -1.77 10.52
N GLY A 123 -6.36 -0.65 10.97
CA GLY A 123 -7.09 0.38 11.70
C GLY A 123 -8.25 0.97 10.89
N LEU A 124 -7.99 1.36 9.64
CA LEU A 124 -9.00 1.92 8.74
C LEU A 124 -10.14 0.93 8.44
N LEU A 125 -9.83 -0.35 8.18
CA LEU A 125 -10.84 -1.37 7.90
C LEU A 125 -11.72 -1.70 9.12
N LYS A 126 -11.15 -1.69 10.33
CA LYS A 126 -11.90 -1.92 11.57
C LYS A 126 -12.93 -0.85 11.87
N LEU A 127 -12.66 0.39 11.46
CA LEU A 127 -13.56 1.53 11.68
C LEU A 127 -14.43 1.87 10.47
N TYR A 128 -14.14 1.30 9.30
CA TYR A 128 -14.79 1.65 8.04
C TYR A 128 -16.31 1.43 8.11
N ASP A 129 -17.05 2.51 7.90
CA ASP A 129 -18.51 2.49 7.78
C ASP A 129 -18.94 3.43 6.66
N ALA A 130 -19.58 2.87 5.65
CA ALA A 130 -20.12 3.59 4.50
C ALA A 130 -21.67 3.57 4.47
N SER A 131 -22.32 3.29 5.61
CA SER A 131 -23.78 3.21 5.71
C SER A 131 -24.47 4.56 5.97
N GLY A 132 -23.72 5.66 6.10
CA GLY A 132 -24.27 6.99 6.35
C GLY A 132 -25.17 7.50 5.21
N GLU A 133 -26.22 8.25 5.56
CA GLU A 133 -27.25 8.72 4.61
C GLU A 133 -26.69 9.60 3.47
N ASN A 134 -25.60 10.32 3.72
CA ASN A 134 -24.94 11.20 2.75
C ASN A 134 -23.79 10.53 1.98
N ILE A 135 -23.61 9.21 2.10
CA ILE A 135 -22.52 8.49 1.45
C ILE A 135 -22.96 7.96 0.07
N ASP A 136 -22.32 8.45 -0.99
CA ASP A 136 -22.48 7.90 -2.33
C ASP A 136 -21.51 6.72 -2.55
N LEU A 137 -22.04 5.48 -2.51
CA LEU A 137 -21.26 4.28 -2.83
C LEU A 137 -20.82 4.21 -4.30
N ALA A 138 -21.39 5.04 -5.18
CA ALA A 138 -20.95 5.23 -6.56
C ALA A 138 -19.86 6.31 -6.73
N ALA A 139 -19.44 7.01 -5.68
CA ALA A 139 -18.27 7.89 -5.72
C ALA A 139 -16.97 7.08 -5.90
N GLU A 140 -15.90 7.70 -6.41
CA GLU A 140 -14.59 7.04 -6.53
C GLU A 140 -14.07 6.59 -5.16
N TRP A 141 -14.27 7.44 -4.14
CA TRP A 141 -14.00 7.18 -2.73
C TRP A 141 -15.25 7.54 -1.93
N PRO A 142 -16.03 6.55 -1.45
CA PRO A 142 -17.27 6.84 -0.72
C PRO A 142 -17.07 7.64 0.58
N THR A 143 -15.97 7.40 1.30
CA THR A 143 -15.66 8.03 2.59
C THR A 143 -14.23 8.56 2.61
N ARG A 144 -13.92 9.46 3.54
CA ARG A 144 -12.52 9.88 3.75
C ARG A 144 -11.62 8.68 4.06
N ALA A 145 -12.13 7.67 4.76
CA ALA A 145 -11.40 6.42 5.00
C ALA A 145 -11.07 5.66 3.70
N SER A 146 -12.00 5.54 2.74
CA SER A 146 -11.68 4.90 1.45
C SER A 146 -10.66 5.69 0.64
N TYR A 147 -10.64 7.02 0.74
CA TYR A 147 -9.57 7.84 0.16
C TYR A 147 -8.20 7.51 0.76
N LEU A 148 -8.12 7.39 2.10
CA LEU A 148 -6.86 7.03 2.77
C LEU A 148 -6.40 5.61 2.41
N ILE A 149 -7.34 4.66 2.30
CA ILE A 149 -7.05 3.30 1.80
C ILE A 149 -6.48 3.39 0.38
N TYR A 150 -7.10 4.15 -0.50
CA TYR A 150 -6.60 4.36 -1.86
C TYR A 150 -5.15 4.90 -1.87
N GLU A 151 -4.85 5.91 -1.07
CA GLU A 151 -3.49 6.49 -1.00
C GLU A 151 -2.45 5.50 -0.46
N LEU A 152 -2.82 4.62 0.48
CA LEU A 152 -1.94 3.52 0.93
C LEU A 152 -1.56 2.59 -0.23
N PHE A 153 -2.56 2.13 -0.99
CA PHE A 153 -2.34 1.24 -2.13
C PHE A 153 -1.57 1.92 -3.27
N ARG A 154 -1.83 3.20 -3.50
CA ARG A 154 -1.09 4.01 -4.48
C ARG A 154 0.39 4.10 -4.15
N ALA A 155 0.75 4.35 -2.89
CA ALA A 155 2.16 4.39 -2.48
C ALA A 155 2.82 3.01 -2.56
N LEU A 156 2.16 1.94 -2.09
CA LEU A 156 2.68 0.57 -2.19
C LEU A 156 2.97 0.14 -3.64
N THR A 157 2.01 0.39 -4.54
CA THR A 157 2.19 0.10 -5.97
C THR A 157 3.27 0.98 -6.59
N GLY A 158 3.35 2.25 -6.21
CA GLY A 158 4.41 3.17 -6.63
C GLY A 158 5.82 2.68 -6.28
N TRP A 159 6.04 2.21 -5.06
CA TRP A 159 7.35 1.68 -4.64
C TRP A 159 7.76 0.42 -5.40
N ILE A 160 6.80 -0.43 -5.77
CA ILE A 160 7.05 -1.63 -6.58
C ILE A 160 7.40 -1.24 -8.03
N GLU A 161 6.70 -0.28 -8.60
CA GLU A 161 6.92 0.15 -9.99
C GLU A 161 8.20 0.95 -10.18
N ALA A 162 8.68 1.62 -9.13
CA ALA A 162 9.89 2.43 -9.17
C ALA A 162 11.15 1.64 -9.53
N ILE A 163 11.12 0.30 -9.55
CA ILE A 163 12.22 -0.53 -10.12
C ILE A 163 12.61 -0.14 -11.55
N LYS A 164 11.70 0.48 -12.31
CA LYS A 164 11.94 0.94 -13.69
C LYS A 164 12.77 2.23 -13.75
N ASP A 165 12.81 2.96 -12.65
CA ASP A 165 13.27 4.35 -12.57
C ASP A 165 14.48 4.54 -11.64
N ILE A 166 14.69 3.63 -10.68
CA ILE A 166 15.80 3.71 -9.72
C ILE A 166 17.17 3.51 -10.39
N PRO A 167 18.27 3.99 -9.78
CA PRO A 167 19.62 3.84 -10.32
C PRO A 167 19.96 2.40 -10.70
N LYS A 168 20.65 2.21 -11.84
CA LYS A 168 20.98 0.87 -12.39
C LYS A 168 21.87 0.02 -11.48
N ASN A 169 22.61 0.65 -10.58
CA ASN A 169 23.45 0.01 -9.58
C ASN A 169 22.75 -0.14 -8.21
N SER A 170 21.46 0.20 -8.12
CA SER A 170 20.70 0.13 -6.88
C SER A 170 20.61 -1.33 -6.38
N PRO A 171 20.84 -1.58 -5.08
CA PRO A 171 20.69 -2.92 -4.50
C PRO A 171 19.26 -3.45 -4.61
N HIS A 172 18.26 -2.57 -4.77
CA HIS A 172 16.86 -2.95 -4.84
C HIS A 172 16.47 -3.65 -6.17
N LEU A 173 17.32 -3.59 -7.20
CA LEU A 173 17.07 -4.29 -8.47
C LEU A 173 17.29 -5.81 -8.37
N ALA A 174 17.99 -6.28 -7.34
CA ALA A 174 18.36 -7.67 -7.19
C ALA A 174 17.85 -8.22 -5.85
N PRO A 175 16.58 -8.68 -5.77
CA PRO A 175 16.12 -9.39 -4.58
C PRO A 175 17.00 -10.61 -4.33
N ALA A 176 17.24 -10.93 -3.05
CA ALA A 176 18.10 -12.03 -2.63
C ALA A 176 17.60 -13.39 -3.15
N ASP A 177 16.28 -13.56 -3.18
CA ASP A 177 15.59 -14.75 -3.70
C ASP A 177 14.21 -14.42 -4.27
N ASP A 178 13.59 -15.41 -4.92
CA ASP A 178 12.25 -15.32 -5.52
C ASP A 178 11.14 -15.85 -4.59
N ASN A 179 11.50 -16.14 -3.33
CA ASN A 179 10.56 -16.59 -2.32
C ASN A 179 9.83 -15.40 -1.70
N LEU A 180 8.77 -15.69 -0.95
CA LEU A 180 7.97 -14.67 -0.27
C LEU A 180 8.43 -14.44 1.18
N THR A 181 9.70 -14.74 1.43
CA THR A 181 10.39 -14.43 2.68
C THR A 181 10.62 -12.93 2.79
N HIS A 182 10.57 -12.42 4.01
CA HIS A 182 10.89 -11.02 4.27
C HIS A 182 12.34 -10.73 3.86
N GLU A 183 12.52 -9.62 3.14
CA GLU A 183 13.83 -9.15 2.71
C GLU A 183 13.97 -7.67 3.04
N ASN A 184 14.45 -7.37 4.25
CA ASN A 184 14.45 -6.01 4.79
C ASN A 184 15.27 -5.01 3.95
N GLY A 185 16.22 -5.50 3.16
CA GLY A 185 17.07 -4.68 2.28
C GLY A 185 16.49 -4.39 0.91
N ASN A 186 15.30 -4.91 0.56
CA ASN A 186 14.70 -4.73 -0.75
C ASN A 186 13.29 -4.12 -0.63
N ILE A 187 13.23 -2.79 -0.76
CA ILE A 187 11.98 -2.02 -0.65
C ILE A 187 10.89 -2.53 -1.61
N PRO A 188 11.14 -2.77 -2.92
CA PRO A 188 10.12 -3.29 -3.83
C PRO A 188 9.56 -4.66 -3.43
N LYS A 189 10.41 -5.58 -2.94
CA LYS A 189 9.95 -6.88 -2.43
C LYS A 189 9.18 -6.74 -1.12
N SER A 190 9.65 -5.93 -0.17
CA SER A 190 8.91 -5.63 1.06
C SER A 190 7.55 -4.99 0.78
N ALA A 191 7.49 -4.03 -0.15
CA ALA A 191 6.25 -3.40 -0.61
C ALA A 191 5.32 -4.42 -1.29
N THR A 192 5.85 -5.35 -2.06
CA THR A 192 5.09 -6.46 -2.66
C THR A 192 4.39 -7.32 -1.60
N LEU A 193 5.12 -7.71 -0.55
CA LEU A 193 4.54 -8.51 0.55
C LEU A 193 3.49 -7.73 1.33
N ALA A 194 3.77 -6.46 1.64
CA ALA A 194 2.82 -5.58 2.33
C ALA A 194 1.55 -5.33 1.48
N LEU A 195 1.71 -5.10 0.17
CA LEU A 195 0.61 -4.91 -0.77
C LEU A 195 -0.29 -6.14 -0.84
N ALA A 196 0.28 -7.34 -0.94
CA ALA A 196 -0.50 -8.58 -1.00
C ALA A 196 -1.32 -8.79 0.29
N SER A 197 -0.71 -8.59 1.46
CA SER A 197 -1.40 -8.68 2.75
C SER A 197 -2.49 -7.62 2.91
N CYS A 198 -2.23 -6.40 2.44
CA CYS A 198 -3.22 -5.32 2.41
C CYS A 198 -4.40 -5.67 1.49
N LEU A 199 -4.10 -6.17 0.28
CA LEU A 199 -5.12 -6.53 -0.70
C LEU A 199 -6.03 -7.63 -0.16
N GLU A 200 -5.47 -8.67 0.45
CA GLU A 200 -6.28 -9.69 1.10
C GLU A 200 -7.21 -9.10 2.14
N SER A 201 -6.66 -8.35 3.10
CA SER A 201 -7.42 -7.75 4.20
C SER A 201 -8.59 -6.91 3.68
N LEU A 202 -8.36 -6.10 2.63
CA LEU A 202 -9.39 -5.31 1.98
C LEU A 202 -10.45 -6.18 1.28
N LEU A 203 -10.03 -7.18 0.50
CA LEU A 203 -10.95 -7.99 -0.29
C LEU A 203 -11.85 -8.88 0.58
N THR A 204 -11.36 -9.31 1.75
CA THR A 204 -12.14 -10.09 2.72
C THR A 204 -12.92 -9.23 3.72
N ALA A 205 -12.76 -7.91 3.73
CA ALA A 205 -13.52 -7.03 4.60
C ALA A 205 -14.99 -6.94 4.15
N ASN A 206 -15.92 -7.38 5.00
CA ASN A 206 -17.36 -7.34 4.68
C ASN A 206 -17.96 -5.93 4.73
N SER A 207 -17.33 -5.01 5.46
CA SER A 207 -17.74 -3.60 5.57
C SER A 207 -17.49 -2.79 4.31
N VAL A 208 -16.64 -3.29 3.39
CA VAL A 208 -16.24 -2.58 2.18
C VAL A 208 -17.02 -3.08 0.97
N ASP A 209 -17.56 -2.16 0.20
CA ASP A 209 -18.37 -2.49 -0.97
C ASP A 209 -17.54 -3.08 -2.14
N GLU A 210 -18.19 -3.86 -2.99
CA GLU A 210 -17.54 -4.54 -4.12
C GLU A 210 -16.98 -3.58 -5.16
N ARG A 211 -17.54 -2.38 -5.30
CA ARG A 211 -17.08 -1.40 -6.31
C ARG A 211 -15.75 -0.80 -5.87
N PHE A 212 -15.62 -0.37 -4.62
CA PHE A 212 -14.36 0.12 -4.09
C PHE A 212 -13.27 -0.98 -4.06
N LYS A 213 -13.62 -2.22 -3.66
CA LYS A 213 -12.72 -3.38 -3.78
C LYS A 213 -12.21 -3.58 -5.20
N ARG A 214 -13.10 -3.46 -6.20
CA ARG A 214 -12.73 -3.56 -7.62
C ARG A 214 -11.79 -2.44 -8.05
N SER A 215 -12.03 -1.20 -7.62
CA SER A 215 -11.16 -0.05 -7.93
C SER A 215 -9.72 -0.29 -7.44
N ILE A 216 -9.56 -0.74 -6.19
CA ILE A 216 -8.24 -1.06 -5.62
C ILE A 216 -7.61 -2.28 -6.33
N HIS A 217 -8.38 -3.33 -6.60
CA HIS A 217 -7.91 -4.47 -7.38
C HIS A 217 -7.38 -4.04 -8.75
N ASP A 218 -8.13 -3.21 -9.49
CA ASP A 218 -7.73 -2.74 -10.82
C ASP A 218 -6.46 -1.87 -10.76
N MET A 219 -6.25 -1.09 -9.68
CA MET A 219 -4.98 -0.39 -9.42
C MET A 219 -3.81 -1.37 -9.31
N VAL A 220 -3.95 -2.43 -8.51
CA VAL A 220 -2.92 -3.46 -8.31
C VAL A 220 -2.61 -4.19 -9.62
N ILE A 221 -3.64 -4.54 -10.40
CA ILE A 221 -3.43 -5.16 -11.71
C ILE A 221 -2.77 -4.18 -12.68
N GLY A 222 -3.12 -2.90 -12.63
CA GLY A 222 -2.44 -1.84 -13.37
C GLY A 222 -0.95 -1.79 -13.06
N ALA A 223 -0.58 -1.85 -11.78
CA ALA A 223 0.82 -1.86 -11.34
C ALA A 223 1.56 -3.08 -11.85
N LEU A 224 0.93 -4.26 -11.72
CA LEU A 224 1.45 -5.49 -12.27
C LEU A 224 1.74 -5.35 -13.78
N ARG A 225 0.81 -4.81 -14.57
CA ARG A 225 0.97 -4.63 -16.03
C ARG A 225 2.12 -3.69 -16.42
N ARG A 226 2.43 -2.69 -15.58
CA ARG A 226 3.52 -1.75 -15.84
C ARG A 226 4.91 -2.36 -15.63
N LEU A 227 5.00 -3.53 -14.98
CA LEU A 227 6.25 -4.28 -14.87
C LEU A 227 6.53 -5.08 -16.15
N SER A 228 7.79 -5.06 -16.59
CA SER A 228 8.26 -5.86 -17.73
C SER A 228 8.03 -7.36 -17.52
N HIS A 229 7.91 -8.13 -18.61
CA HIS A 229 7.81 -9.58 -18.57
C HIS A 229 9.17 -10.29 -18.44
N ALA A 230 10.28 -9.57 -18.60
CA ALA A 230 11.63 -10.13 -18.62
C ALA A 230 12.60 -9.31 -17.76
N GLY A 231 13.78 -9.88 -17.48
CA GLY A 231 14.82 -9.25 -16.68
C GLY A 231 14.37 -8.94 -15.26
N VAL A 232 14.89 -7.84 -14.70
CA VAL A 232 14.57 -7.38 -13.33
C VAL A 232 13.07 -7.15 -13.15
N GLY A 233 12.41 -6.54 -14.15
CA GLY A 233 10.96 -6.32 -14.12
C GLY A 233 10.17 -7.62 -14.11
N GLY A 234 10.58 -8.60 -14.94
CA GLY A 234 9.96 -9.92 -14.98
C GLY A 234 10.08 -10.68 -13.66
N ARG A 235 11.22 -10.54 -12.98
CA ARG A 235 11.47 -11.14 -11.67
C ARG A 235 10.55 -10.55 -10.59
N HIS A 236 10.51 -9.22 -10.46
CA HIS A 236 9.59 -8.55 -9.51
C HIS A 236 8.12 -8.82 -9.84
N ARG A 237 7.78 -8.88 -11.13
CA ARG A 237 6.45 -9.27 -11.60
C ARG A 237 6.06 -10.66 -11.10
N ALA A 238 6.96 -11.65 -11.20
CA ALA A 238 6.70 -13.00 -10.73
C ALA A 238 6.50 -13.07 -9.21
N ILE A 239 7.33 -12.35 -8.44
CA ILE A 239 7.19 -12.23 -6.98
C ILE A 239 5.84 -11.60 -6.63
N LEU A 240 5.45 -10.51 -7.30
CA LEU A 240 4.16 -9.85 -7.08
C LEU A 240 2.97 -10.76 -7.37
N ILE A 241 3.00 -11.51 -8.47
CA ILE A 241 1.95 -12.49 -8.79
C ILE A 241 1.85 -13.54 -7.67
N LYS A 242 2.98 -14.11 -7.26
CA LYS A 242 3.03 -15.13 -6.22
C LYS A 242 2.48 -14.60 -4.90
N ALA A 243 2.87 -13.39 -4.51
CA ALA A 243 2.43 -12.74 -3.28
C ALA A 243 0.91 -12.49 -3.29
N ILE A 244 0.37 -11.93 -4.39
CA ILE A 244 -1.07 -11.68 -4.53
C ILE A 244 -1.86 -12.99 -4.43
N VAL A 245 -1.43 -14.05 -5.13
CA VAL A 245 -2.12 -15.35 -5.09
C VAL A 245 -2.10 -15.96 -3.69
N GLN A 246 -1.01 -15.81 -2.94
CA GLN A 246 -0.88 -16.29 -1.57
C GLN A 246 -1.43 -15.32 -0.52
N GLY A 247 -1.87 -14.12 -0.91
CA GLY A 247 -2.38 -13.12 0.01
C GLY A 247 -1.33 -12.50 0.96
N GLY A 248 -0.04 -12.76 0.74
CA GLY A 248 1.00 -12.25 1.63
C GLY A 248 2.36 -12.94 1.48
N GLY A 249 3.06 -13.04 2.62
CA GLY A 249 4.38 -13.68 2.73
C GLY A 249 4.34 -15.21 2.74
N GLN A 250 5.51 -15.82 2.76
CA GLN A 250 5.71 -17.28 2.61
C GLN A 250 4.95 -18.14 3.65
N LEU A 251 4.71 -17.60 4.85
CA LEU A 251 4.02 -18.30 5.95
C LEU A 251 2.55 -17.86 6.09
N HIS A 252 2.05 -17.06 5.15
CA HIS A 252 0.70 -16.54 5.19
C HIS A 252 -0.28 -17.57 4.61
N THR A 253 -1.37 -17.82 5.33
CA THR A 253 -2.50 -18.60 4.83
C THR A 253 -3.62 -17.62 4.51
N PRO A 254 -4.04 -17.52 3.24
CA PRO A 254 -5.10 -16.59 2.88
C PRO A 254 -6.39 -16.88 3.63
N ALA A 255 -7.09 -15.82 4.02
CA ALA A 255 -8.41 -15.89 4.63
C ALA A 255 -9.42 -16.60 3.71
N ASN A 256 -10.37 -17.30 4.33
CA ASN A 256 -11.43 -18.00 3.63
C ASN A 256 -12.18 -17.06 2.67
N GLY A 257 -12.37 -17.51 1.43
CA GLY A 257 -13.06 -16.72 0.40
C GLY A 257 -12.21 -15.66 -0.31
N TYR A 258 -10.96 -15.42 0.12
CA TYR A 258 -10.04 -14.52 -0.58
C TYR A 258 -9.83 -14.95 -2.03
N GLY A 259 -9.45 -16.21 -2.26
CA GLY A 259 -9.19 -16.75 -3.59
C GLY A 259 -10.40 -16.65 -4.53
N GLU A 260 -11.61 -16.90 -4.04
CA GLU A 260 -12.83 -16.77 -4.82
C GLU A 260 -13.18 -15.31 -5.14
N THR A 261 -12.94 -14.40 -4.20
CA THR A 261 -13.08 -12.96 -4.44
C THR A 261 -12.08 -12.47 -5.47
N LEU A 262 -10.82 -12.88 -5.38
CA LEU A 262 -9.77 -12.56 -6.34
C LEU A 262 -10.14 -13.08 -7.75
N LYS A 263 -10.59 -14.34 -7.86
CA LYS A 263 -11.07 -14.90 -9.14
C LYS A 263 -12.27 -14.13 -9.70
N ARG A 264 -13.24 -13.76 -8.85
CA ARG A 264 -14.42 -12.99 -9.26
C ARG A 264 -14.04 -11.62 -9.80
N LEU A 265 -13.15 -10.89 -9.12
CA LEU A 265 -12.66 -9.59 -9.57
C LEU A 265 -11.82 -9.71 -10.84
N TRP A 266 -10.94 -10.71 -10.93
CA TRP A 266 -10.14 -10.99 -12.11
C TRP A 266 -10.97 -11.19 -13.38
N ARG A 267 -12.11 -11.91 -13.29
CA ARG A 267 -13.03 -12.10 -14.42
C ARG A 267 -13.68 -10.79 -14.89
N LYS A 268 -13.87 -9.83 -13.97
CA LYS A 268 -14.44 -8.51 -14.23
C LYS A 268 -13.41 -7.47 -14.69
N THR A 269 -12.13 -7.79 -14.60
CA THR A 269 -11.07 -6.96 -15.20
C THR A 269 -11.11 -7.13 -16.73
N ASP A 270 -10.89 -6.02 -17.44
CA ASP A 270 -11.07 -5.91 -18.89
C ASP A 270 -10.43 -7.08 -19.67
N HIS A 271 -11.11 -7.59 -20.69
CA HIS A 271 -10.62 -8.66 -21.56
C HIS A 271 -9.27 -8.34 -22.22
N VAL A 272 -9.00 -7.07 -22.53
CA VAL A 272 -7.69 -6.61 -23.04
C VAL A 272 -6.59 -6.77 -21.99
N VAL A 273 -6.93 -6.57 -20.71
CA VAL A 273 -6.03 -6.79 -19.57
C VAL A 273 -5.72 -8.28 -19.43
N ARG A 274 -6.74 -9.14 -19.54
CA ARG A 274 -6.60 -10.61 -19.43
C ARG A 274 -5.73 -11.23 -20.53
N GLY A 275 -5.74 -10.68 -21.75
CA GLY A 275 -4.94 -11.18 -22.88
C GLY A 275 -3.42 -10.96 -22.75
N HIS A 276 -2.99 -9.92 -22.03
CA HIS A 276 -1.57 -9.56 -21.90
C HIS A 276 -0.94 -10.01 -20.58
N SER A 277 -1.75 -10.12 -19.52
CA SER A 277 -1.32 -10.76 -18.28
C SER A 277 -1.33 -12.28 -18.48
N ARG A 278 -0.17 -12.89 -18.65
CA ARG A 278 0.04 -14.35 -18.50
C ARG A 278 -0.21 -14.84 -17.05
N LEU A 279 -1.15 -14.25 -16.33
CA LEU A 279 -1.80 -14.84 -15.16
C LEU A 279 -2.64 -16.00 -15.71
N ARG A 280 -1.97 -17.10 -16.04
CA ARG A 280 -2.67 -18.32 -16.44
C ARG A 280 -3.57 -18.69 -15.27
N TYR A 281 -4.83 -19.00 -15.61
CA TYR A 281 -5.81 -19.59 -14.70
C TYR A 281 -5.23 -20.71 -13.82
N GLU A 282 -4.15 -21.38 -14.25
CA GLU A 282 -3.37 -22.37 -13.48
C GLU A 282 -2.90 -21.86 -12.10
N ALA A 283 -2.42 -20.62 -11.99
CA ALA A 283 -1.93 -20.07 -10.70
C ALA A 283 -3.06 -19.72 -9.73
N LEU A 284 -4.27 -19.44 -10.24
CA LEU A 284 -5.48 -19.25 -9.43
C LEU A 284 -6.27 -20.57 -9.25
N GLY A 285 -6.04 -21.56 -10.11
CA GLY A 285 -6.66 -22.88 -10.08
C GLY A 285 -6.08 -23.80 -9.01
N SER A 286 -4.88 -23.55 -8.51
CA SER A 286 -4.30 -24.24 -7.35
C SER A 286 -4.94 -23.86 -6.01
N LEU A 287 -5.72 -22.76 -5.95
CA LEU A 287 -6.45 -22.34 -4.75
C LEU A 287 -7.72 -23.16 -4.48
N SER A 288 -8.03 -24.20 -5.27
CA SER A 288 -9.23 -25.04 -5.11
C SER A 288 -8.97 -26.44 -4.56
N VAL A 289 -7.90 -26.67 -3.81
CA VAL A 289 -7.68 -27.98 -3.14
C VAL A 289 -7.30 -27.79 -1.68
N THR A 290 -8.31 -27.55 -0.86
CA THR A 290 -8.40 -28.16 0.47
C THR A 290 -9.81 -28.70 0.57
N ASP A 291 -10.02 -29.88 -0.04
CA ASP A 291 -11.27 -30.61 0.08
C ASP A 291 -11.28 -31.32 1.44
N GLU A 292 -12.29 -30.98 2.23
CA GLU A 292 -12.68 -31.70 3.42
C GLU A 292 -13.00 -33.15 3.03
N SER A 293 -12.10 -34.07 3.36
CA SER A 293 -12.44 -35.49 3.42
C SER A 293 -11.88 -36.07 4.71
N GLY A 294 -12.49 -35.63 5.81
CA GLY A 294 -12.64 -36.49 6.98
C GLY A 294 -13.54 -37.65 6.57
N CYS A 295 -12.97 -38.81 6.30
CA CYS A 295 -13.70 -40.06 6.30
C CYS A 295 -12.92 -41.09 7.13
N VAL A 296 -13.56 -41.48 8.22
CA VAL A 296 -13.13 -42.46 9.21
C VAL A 296 -13.01 -43.82 8.54
N ALA A 297 -11.84 -44.45 8.67
CA ALA A 297 -11.70 -45.88 8.39
C ALA A 297 -11.93 -46.65 9.69
N SER A 298 -13.10 -47.30 9.76
CA SER A 298 -13.30 -48.56 10.47
C SER A 298 -12.75 -49.71 9.64
#